data_AF-A0A838QH33-F1
#
_entry.id   AF-A0A838QH33-F1
#
_cell.length_a   1.000
_cell.length_b   1.000
_cell.length_c   1.000
_cell.angle_alpha   90.00
_cell.angle_beta   90.00
_cell.angle_gamma   90.00
#
_symmetry.space_group_name_H-M   'P 1'
#
loop_
_entity.id
_entity.type
_entity.pdbx_description
1 polymer ?
#
loop_
_entity_poly.entity_id
_entity_poly.type
_entity_poly.pdbx_seq_one_letter_code
_entity_poly.pdbx_strand_id
1 'polypeptide(L)'
;MRPLDSTSPPRRRERPSRAATTSLAATPRISLGEVVAEQLREAILNDELTPGQHLHEEEISDMLQVSRGPVRDAFILLEREGLVRLSRHRGASVVDLSATDLGEVYSLRSAIEELAVRLAIRRHNESDLEALDGSLKDLRIGLRRRLSAQEAARLDVEFHDAVFRAAHHDRLYASWSAIRMQVYLFLRRRHIANADWRLSTVKGHSDIVDLIKAGDGDAAATAIRSHISAAYARVNGTLLDGASSETSADDTRVIAEAYLL
;
A
#
# COMPACT_ATOMS: atom_id res chain seq x y z
N MET A 1 72.69 -28.76 53.79
CA MET A 1 73.13 -29.83 52.88
C MET A 1 72.16 -29.86 51.69
N ARG A 2 72.62 -29.52 50.48
CA ARG A 2 71.94 -29.78 49.18
C ARG A 2 71.95 -31.31 48.90
N PRO A 3 71.33 -31.83 47.82
CA PRO A 3 70.05 -31.52 47.15
C PRO A 3 69.26 -32.84 46.85
N LEU A 4 68.12 -32.76 46.17
CA LEU A 4 67.88 -33.37 44.84
C LEU A 4 66.37 -33.42 44.49
N ASP A 5 66.16 -33.03 43.24
CA ASP A 5 65.29 -33.65 42.26
C ASP A 5 64.00 -32.99 41.78
N SER A 6 63.97 -33.01 40.45
CA SER A 6 63.05 -32.47 39.49
C SER A 6 61.74 -33.25 39.44
N THR A 7 60.61 -32.54 39.41
CA THR A 7 59.35 -33.07 38.88
C THR A 7 58.63 -31.96 38.11
N SER A 8 58.50 -32.18 36.79
CA SER A 8 57.81 -31.29 35.84
C SER A 8 56.32 -31.14 36.17
N PRO A 9 55.73 -29.93 36.01
CA PRO A 9 54.29 -29.74 36.17
C PRO A 9 53.49 -30.30 34.97
N PRO A 10 52.23 -30.71 35.18
CA PRO A 10 51.44 -31.43 34.18
C PRO A 10 50.94 -30.54 33.03
N ARG A 11 50.80 -31.16 31.84
CA ARG A 11 50.29 -30.58 30.59
C ARG A 11 48.90 -29.96 30.78
N ARG A 12 48.78 -28.64 30.58
CA ARG A 12 47.50 -27.94 30.49
C ARG A 12 46.90 -28.21 29.10
N ARG A 13 45.82 -28.99 29.03
CA ARG A 13 45.01 -29.12 27.81
C ARG A 13 44.35 -27.77 27.54
N GLU A 14 44.81 -27.05 26.53
CA GLU A 14 44.07 -25.91 26.00
C GLU A 14 42.75 -26.41 25.40
N ARG A 15 41.63 -25.86 25.88
CA ARG A 15 40.33 -26.06 25.26
C ARG A 15 40.34 -25.34 23.90
N PRO A 16 39.90 -25.96 22.80
CA PRO A 16 39.73 -25.22 21.55
C PRO A 16 38.71 -24.08 21.79
N SER A 17 39.14 -22.85 21.51
CA SER A 17 38.27 -21.67 21.49
C SER A 17 37.17 -21.90 20.45
N ARG A 18 35.94 -22.08 20.92
CA ARG A 18 34.76 -22.26 20.08
C ARG A 18 33.84 -21.08 20.31
N ALA A 19 33.97 -20.05 19.47
CA ALA A 19 32.85 -19.25 18.94
C ALA A 19 33.39 -18.11 18.05
N ALA A 20 33.50 -18.36 16.74
CA ALA A 20 33.23 -17.32 15.76
C ALA A 20 31.84 -17.65 15.19
N THR A 21 30.82 -16.99 15.73
CA THR A 21 29.45 -17.13 15.24
C THR A 21 29.33 -16.32 13.95
N THR A 22 29.33 -17.06 12.86
CA THR A 22 28.71 -16.86 11.54
C THR A 22 28.37 -15.42 11.12
N SER A 23 29.11 -14.92 10.13
CA SER A 23 28.68 -13.80 9.28
C SER A 23 27.55 -14.26 8.37
N LEU A 24 26.37 -13.65 8.50
CA LEU A 24 25.27 -13.80 7.55
C LEU A 24 25.31 -12.62 6.57
N ALA A 25 25.91 -12.82 5.41
CA ALA A 25 25.74 -11.91 4.29
C ALA A 25 24.43 -12.26 3.56
N ALA A 26 23.40 -11.42 3.72
CA ALA A 26 22.20 -11.52 2.90
C ALA A 26 22.53 -11.07 1.47
N THR A 27 22.29 -11.94 0.48
CA THR A 27 22.34 -11.53 -0.92
C THR A 27 20.97 -11.00 -1.30
N PRO A 28 20.81 -9.71 -1.66
CA PRO A 28 19.53 -9.20 -2.13
C PRO A 28 19.27 -9.78 -3.53
N ARG A 29 18.45 -10.82 -3.60
CA ARG A 29 17.80 -11.28 -4.82
C ARG A 29 16.31 -11.12 -4.56
N ILE A 30 15.58 -10.54 -5.52
CA ILE A 30 14.11 -10.57 -5.49
C ILE A 30 13.71 -12.03 -5.23
N SER A 31 13.00 -12.24 -4.13
CA SER A 31 12.60 -13.57 -3.71
C SER A 31 11.54 -14.09 -4.67
N LEU A 32 11.50 -15.40 -4.87
CA LEU A 32 10.44 -16.02 -5.68
C LEU A 32 9.05 -15.70 -5.11
N GLY A 33 8.92 -15.50 -3.80
CA GLY A 33 7.69 -15.05 -3.15
C GLY A 33 7.25 -13.65 -3.58
N GLU A 34 8.18 -12.69 -3.73
CA GLU A 34 7.85 -11.35 -4.26
C GLU A 34 7.39 -11.41 -5.72
N VAL A 35 8.02 -12.26 -6.53
CA VAL A 35 7.61 -12.47 -7.93
C VAL A 35 6.21 -13.09 -8.03
N VAL A 36 5.89 -14.04 -7.16
CA VAL A 36 4.54 -14.63 -7.08
C VAL A 36 3.54 -13.60 -6.57
N ALA A 37 3.90 -12.78 -5.57
CA ALA A 37 3.04 -11.72 -5.07
C ALA A 37 2.68 -10.70 -6.15
N GLU A 38 3.65 -10.31 -6.99
CA GLU A 38 3.40 -9.40 -8.12
C GLU A 38 2.42 -9.98 -9.14
N GLN A 39 2.59 -11.24 -9.53
CA GLN A 39 1.67 -11.88 -10.49
C GLN A 39 0.25 -11.98 -9.93
N LEU A 40 0.12 -12.39 -8.66
CA LEU A 40 -1.19 -12.46 -8.01
C LEU A 40 -1.81 -11.08 -7.79
N ARG A 41 -0.99 -10.06 -7.49
CA ARG A 41 -1.44 -8.67 -7.39
C ARG A 41 -2.05 -8.24 -8.70
N GLU A 42 -1.32 -8.36 -9.80
CA GLU A 42 -1.82 -7.99 -11.14
C GLU A 42 -3.10 -8.76 -11.50
N ALA A 43 -3.17 -10.06 -11.21
CA ALA A 43 -4.38 -10.85 -11.45
C ALA A 43 -5.59 -10.35 -10.64
N ILE A 44 -5.41 -9.92 -9.38
CA ILE A 44 -6.46 -9.28 -8.58
C ILE A 44 -6.84 -7.91 -9.17
N LEU A 45 -5.85 -7.11 -9.58
CA LEU A 45 -6.08 -5.77 -10.10
C LEU A 45 -6.79 -5.77 -11.47
N ASN A 46 -6.62 -6.84 -12.25
CA ASN A 46 -7.24 -7.04 -13.56
C ASN A 46 -8.53 -7.87 -13.51
N ASP A 47 -9.05 -8.19 -12.32
CA ASP A 47 -10.27 -9.00 -12.10
C ASP A 47 -10.16 -10.46 -12.60
N GLU A 48 -8.94 -10.96 -12.85
CA GLU A 48 -8.69 -12.38 -13.12
C GLU A 48 -8.85 -13.23 -11.86
N LEU A 49 -8.51 -12.64 -10.70
CA LEU A 49 -8.86 -13.15 -9.38
C LEU A 49 -9.94 -12.26 -8.77
N THR A 50 -11.11 -12.84 -8.52
CA THR A 50 -12.33 -12.09 -8.17
C THR A 50 -12.47 -11.84 -6.67
N PRO A 51 -13.15 -10.77 -6.24
CA PRO A 51 -13.44 -10.52 -4.82
C PRO A 51 -14.09 -11.74 -4.15
N GLY A 52 -13.62 -12.10 -2.95
CA GLY A 52 -14.09 -13.27 -2.20
C GLY A 52 -13.59 -14.62 -2.72
N GLN A 53 -12.91 -14.66 -3.87
CA GLN A 53 -12.33 -15.90 -4.39
C GLN A 53 -11.30 -16.47 -3.41
N HIS A 54 -11.45 -17.77 -3.13
CA HIS A 54 -10.47 -18.49 -2.34
C HIS A 54 -9.29 -18.93 -3.21
N LEU A 55 -8.08 -18.70 -2.72
CA LEU A 55 -6.81 -19.00 -3.37
C LEU A 55 -6.13 -20.13 -2.60
N HIS A 56 -6.21 -21.35 -3.13
CA HIS A 56 -5.56 -22.51 -2.54
C HIS A 56 -4.07 -22.53 -2.86
N GLU A 57 -3.21 -22.77 -1.84
CA GLU A 57 -1.76 -22.81 -2.03
C GLU A 57 -1.33 -23.82 -3.11
N GLU A 58 -1.98 -24.98 -3.17
CA GLU A 58 -1.68 -26.06 -4.10
C GLU A 58 -2.01 -25.68 -5.54
N GLU A 59 -3.19 -25.12 -5.78
CA GLU A 59 -3.61 -24.68 -7.12
C GLU A 59 -2.69 -23.59 -7.66
N ILE A 60 -2.36 -22.59 -6.84
CA ILE A 60 -1.46 -21.50 -7.23
C ILE A 60 -0.03 -22.03 -7.47
N SER A 61 0.45 -22.97 -6.64
CA SER A 61 1.74 -23.63 -6.84
C SER A 61 1.81 -24.35 -8.18
N ASP A 62 0.76 -25.11 -8.53
CA ASP A 62 0.70 -25.86 -9.78
C ASP A 62 0.59 -24.93 -11.00
N MET A 63 -0.23 -23.88 -10.92
CA MET A 63 -0.36 -22.89 -11.99
C MET A 63 0.96 -22.17 -12.29
N LEU A 64 1.71 -21.81 -11.25
CA LEU A 64 2.95 -21.05 -11.38
C LEU A 64 4.20 -21.94 -11.47
N GLN A 65 4.05 -23.27 -11.38
CA GLN A 65 5.13 -24.24 -11.41
C GLN A 65 6.20 -23.96 -10.33
N VAL A 66 5.76 -23.62 -9.12
CA VAL A 66 6.61 -23.33 -7.96
C VAL A 66 6.22 -24.19 -6.76
N SER A 67 7.13 -24.33 -5.78
CA SER A 67 6.77 -24.96 -4.51
C SER A 67 5.78 -24.11 -3.69
N ARG A 68 5.17 -24.71 -2.66
CA ARG A 68 4.21 -24.02 -1.77
C ARG A 68 4.83 -22.91 -0.90
N GLY A 69 6.15 -22.93 -0.68
CA GLY A 69 6.84 -21.93 0.15
C GLY A 69 6.70 -20.50 -0.39
N PRO A 70 7.14 -20.22 -1.63
CA PRO A 70 6.95 -18.93 -2.30
C PRO A 70 5.49 -18.45 -2.35
N VAL A 71 4.52 -19.36 -2.51
CA VAL A 71 3.09 -18.99 -2.53
C VAL A 71 2.62 -18.50 -1.16
N ARG A 72 3.06 -19.16 -0.07
CA ARG A 72 2.79 -18.70 1.29
C ARG A 72 3.41 -17.34 1.58
N ASP A 73 4.66 -17.14 1.16
CA ASP A 73 5.34 -15.86 1.29
C ASP A 73 4.59 -14.76 0.53
N ALA A 74 4.12 -15.06 -0.68
CA ALA A 74 3.31 -14.15 -1.47
C ALA A 74 1.99 -13.78 -0.79
N PHE A 75 1.26 -14.75 -0.24
CA PHE A 75 0.02 -14.47 0.47
C PHE A 75 0.25 -13.60 1.72
N ILE A 76 1.36 -13.78 2.44
CA ILE A 76 1.72 -12.90 3.58
C ILE A 76 1.97 -11.46 3.10
N LEU A 77 2.65 -11.28 1.97
CA LEU A 77 2.87 -9.95 1.38
C LEU A 77 1.55 -9.30 0.95
N LEU A 78 0.69 -10.03 0.26
CA LEU A 78 -0.61 -9.54 -0.19
C LEU A 78 -1.57 -9.25 0.96
N GLU A 79 -1.51 -10.01 2.05
CA GLU A 79 -2.28 -9.71 3.27
C GLU A 79 -1.83 -8.39 3.90
N ARG A 80 -0.51 -8.12 3.93
CA ARG A 80 0.03 -6.84 4.43
C ARG A 80 -0.38 -5.64 3.57
N GLU A 81 -0.63 -5.86 2.30
CA GLU A 81 -1.16 -4.84 1.36
C GLU A 81 -2.68 -4.73 1.42
N GLY A 82 -3.35 -5.60 2.17
CA GLY A 82 -4.80 -5.65 2.29
C GLY A 82 -5.51 -6.15 1.03
N LEU A 83 -4.85 -6.96 0.19
CA LEU A 83 -5.42 -7.54 -1.02
C LEU A 83 -6.03 -8.92 -0.80
N VAL A 84 -5.57 -9.64 0.23
CA VAL A 84 -6.11 -10.94 0.62
C VAL A 84 -6.26 -11.04 2.13
N ARG A 85 -7.10 -11.97 2.61
CA ARG A 85 -7.17 -12.39 4.02
C ARG A 85 -6.65 -13.82 4.14
N LEU A 86 -5.64 -14.06 4.99
CA LEU A 86 -5.14 -15.42 5.19
C LEU A 86 -6.16 -16.29 5.91
N SER A 87 -6.25 -17.54 5.47
CA SER A 87 -7.00 -18.59 6.14
C SER A 87 -6.03 -19.62 6.71
N ARG A 88 -6.10 -19.88 8.02
CA ARG A 88 -5.18 -20.81 8.70
C ARG A 88 -5.14 -22.15 7.95
N HIS A 89 -3.95 -22.50 7.45
CA HIS A 89 -3.65 -23.76 6.76
C HIS A 89 -4.46 -24.04 5.48
N ARG A 90 -5.14 -23.04 4.89
CA ARG A 90 -5.99 -23.24 3.70
C ARG A 90 -5.69 -22.33 2.52
N GLY A 91 -4.80 -21.35 2.69
CA GLY A 91 -4.44 -20.37 1.66
C GLY A 91 -4.93 -18.98 2.03
N ALA A 92 -5.45 -18.24 1.07
CA ALA A 92 -5.95 -16.88 1.26
C ALA A 92 -7.27 -16.66 0.53
N SER A 93 -8.01 -15.61 0.84
CA SER A 93 -9.16 -15.18 0.04
C SER A 93 -8.97 -13.74 -0.40
N VAL A 94 -9.26 -13.42 -1.66
CA VAL A 94 -9.23 -12.05 -2.17
C VAL A 94 -10.21 -11.19 -1.38
N VAL A 95 -9.80 -9.99 -0.98
CA VAL A 95 -10.68 -9.10 -0.20
C VAL A 95 -11.93 -8.73 -1.01
N ASP A 96 -13.08 -8.77 -0.34
CA ASP A 96 -14.31 -8.15 -0.83
C ASP A 96 -14.62 -6.94 0.05
N LEU A 97 -14.34 -5.75 -0.50
CA LEU A 97 -14.39 -4.50 0.23
C LEU A 97 -15.83 -3.97 0.32
N SER A 98 -16.30 -3.82 1.55
CA SER A 98 -17.60 -3.28 1.93
C SER A 98 -17.62 -1.75 2.05
N ALA A 99 -18.79 -1.18 2.32
CA ALA A 99 -18.89 0.25 2.61
C ALA A 99 -18.32 0.62 3.99
N THR A 100 -18.33 -0.30 4.96
CA THR A 100 -17.61 -0.12 6.23
C THR A 100 -16.12 -0.01 6.00
N ASP A 101 -15.56 -0.90 5.16
CA ASP A 101 -14.14 -0.84 4.77
C ASP A 101 -13.82 0.50 4.07
N LEU A 102 -14.76 1.05 3.28
CA LEU A 102 -14.57 2.36 2.65
C LEU A 102 -14.40 3.46 3.70
N GLY A 103 -15.27 3.50 4.71
CA GLY A 103 -15.21 4.48 5.81
C GLY A 103 -13.91 4.37 6.62
N GLU A 104 -13.52 3.15 7.00
CA GLU A 104 -12.28 2.89 7.73
C GLU A 104 -11.04 3.27 6.92
N VAL A 105 -10.97 2.87 5.63
CA VAL A 105 -9.83 3.17 4.76
C VAL A 105 -9.71 4.66 4.48
N TYR A 106 -10.82 5.36 4.18
CA TYR A 106 -10.75 6.79 3.84
C TYR A 106 -10.54 7.70 5.06
N SER A 107 -11.06 7.35 6.23
CA SER A 107 -10.76 8.09 7.46
C SER A 107 -9.28 7.95 7.85
N LEU A 108 -8.72 6.74 7.78
CA LEU A 108 -7.30 6.51 7.98
C LEU A 108 -6.48 7.25 6.92
N ARG A 109 -6.82 7.11 5.63
CA ARG A 109 -6.17 7.83 4.51
C ARG A 109 -6.11 9.33 4.77
N SER A 110 -7.24 9.95 5.12
CA SER A 110 -7.30 11.39 5.39
C SER A 110 -6.31 11.81 6.49
N ALA A 111 -6.26 11.07 7.59
CA ALA A 111 -5.35 11.38 8.70
C ALA A 111 -3.87 11.24 8.31
N ILE A 112 -3.50 10.17 7.60
CA ILE A 112 -2.10 9.93 7.24
C ILE A 112 -1.63 10.85 6.09
N GLU A 113 -2.51 11.23 5.18
CA GLU A 113 -2.20 12.13 4.07
C GLU A 113 -2.04 13.59 4.52
N GLU A 114 -2.82 14.03 5.53
CA GLU A 114 -2.59 15.34 6.16
C GLU A 114 -1.19 15.41 6.80
N LEU A 115 -0.77 14.35 7.49
CA LEU A 115 0.59 14.28 8.02
C LEU A 115 1.64 14.23 6.90
N ALA A 116 1.37 13.47 5.83
CA ALA A 116 2.27 13.34 4.69
C ALA A 116 2.53 14.67 4.01
N VAL A 117 1.48 15.45 3.70
CA VAL A 117 1.65 16.73 3.01
C VAL A 117 2.41 17.76 3.86
N ARG A 118 2.13 17.81 5.17
CA ARG A 118 2.85 18.67 6.12
C ARG A 118 4.33 18.30 6.22
N LEU A 119 4.66 17.00 6.17
CA LEU A 119 6.04 16.52 6.18
C LEU A 119 6.73 16.76 4.84
N ALA A 120 6.04 16.53 3.72
CA ALA A 120 6.55 16.77 2.38
C ALA A 120 6.98 18.23 2.22
N ILE A 121 6.16 19.19 2.65
CA ILE A 121 6.53 20.61 2.69
C ILE A 121 7.86 20.85 3.40
N ARG A 122 8.10 20.18 4.52
CA ARG A 122 9.32 20.40 5.33
C ARG A 122 10.54 19.63 4.84
N ARG A 123 10.37 18.56 4.06
CA ARG A 123 11.41 17.53 3.84
C ARG A 123 11.68 17.23 2.38
N HIS A 124 10.85 17.68 1.45
CA HIS A 124 11.05 17.43 0.02
C HIS A 124 12.40 17.97 -0.45
N ASN A 125 12.92 17.33 -1.49
CA ASN A 125 14.05 17.80 -2.28
C ASN A 125 13.59 18.02 -3.74
N GLU A 126 14.50 18.48 -4.60
CA GLU A 126 14.19 18.77 -6.01
C GLU A 126 13.64 17.54 -6.76
N SER A 127 14.24 16.35 -6.54
CA SER A 127 13.76 15.12 -7.19
C SER A 127 12.36 14.70 -6.75
N ASP A 128 11.95 15.04 -5.53
CA ASP A 128 10.58 14.79 -5.07
C ASP A 128 9.57 15.72 -5.77
N LEU A 129 9.94 16.98 -5.98
CA LEU A 129 9.12 17.94 -6.73
C LEU A 129 9.00 17.54 -8.20
N GLU A 130 10.09 17.07 -8.81
CA GLU A 130 10.08 16.51 -10.17
C GLU A 130 9.16 15.29 -10.27
N ALA A 131 9.21 14.39 -9.28
CA ALA A 131 8.33 13.21 -9.23
C ALA A 131 6.85 13.59 -9.06
N LEU A 132 6.55 14.56 -8.19
CA LEU A 132 5.19 15.10 -8.01
C LEU A 132 4.66 15.74 -9.31
N ASP A 133 5.46 16.59 -9.95
CA ASP A 133 5.10 17.20 -11.23
C ASP A 133 4.93 16.16 -12.35
N GLY A 134 5.78 15.14 -12.36
CA GLY A 134 5.71 14.00 -13.27
C GLY A 134 4.39 13.24 -13.13
N SER A 135 4.03 12.84 -11.90
CA SER A 135 2.76 12.13 -11.63
C SER A 135 1.53 12.96 -12.02
N LEU A 136 1.55 14.28 -11.74
CA LEU A 136 0.47 15.19 -12.13
C LEU A 136 0.39 15.36 -13.65
N LYS A 137 1.53 15.40 -14.35
CA LYS A 137 1.59 15.44 -15.82
C LYS A 137 1.01 14.16 -16.43
N ASP A 138 1.36 13.00 -15.91
CA ASP A 138 0.84 11.72 -16.39
C ASP A 138 -0.67 11.62 -16.19
N LEU A 139 -1.18 12.07 -15.04
CA LEU A 139 -2.63 12.19 -14.81
C LEU A 139 -3.30 13.11 -15.84
N ARG A 140 -2.73 14.30 -16.10
CA ARG A 140 -3.25 15.26 -17.09
C ARG A 140 -3.26 14.68 -18.51
N ILE A 141 -2.20 13.99 -18.92
CA ILE A 141 -2.10 13.35 -20.24
C ILE A 141 -3.11 12.21 -20.37
N GLY A 142 -3.17 11.35 -19.35
CA GLY A 142 -4.09 10.23 -19.30
C GLY A 142 -5.52 10.68 -19.50
N LEU A 143 -5.97 11.68 -18.73
CA LEU A 143 -7.35 12.17 -18.78
C LEU A 143 -7.77 12.74 -20.14
N ARG A 144 -6.82 13.23 -20.95
CA ARG A 144 -7.09 13.68 -22.34
C ARG A 144 -7.37 12.51 -23.29
N ARG A 145 -6.90 11.30 -22.97
CA ARG A 145 -6.97 10.11 -23.85
C ARG A 145 -8.13 9.15 -23.54
N ARG A 146 -9.12 9.56 -22.71
CA ARG A 146 -10.21 8.71 -22.19
C ARG A 146 -9.67 7.46 -21.46
N LEU A 147 -9.13 7.66 -20.25
CA LEU A 147 -8.67 6.57 -19.37
C LEU A 147 -9.75 5.54 -19.05
N SER A 148 -9.34 4.28 -18.92
CA SER A 148 -10.09 3.27 -18.18
C SER A 148 -10.14 3.58 -16.68
N ALA A 149 -11.05 2.94 -15.95
CA ALA A 149 -11.16 3.14 -14.50
C ALA A 149 -9.91 2.67 -13.75
N GLN A 150 -9.29 1.59 -14.23
CA GLN A 150 -8.04 1.02 -13.71
C GLN A 150 -6.86 1.98 -13.89
N GLU A 151 -6.64 2.49 -15.10
CA GLU A 151 -5.55 3.45 -15.36
C GLU A 151 -5.74 4.73 -14.54
N ALA A 152 -6.98 5.22 -14.45
CA ALA A 152 -7.28 6.40 -13.67
C ALA A 152 -6.98 6.17 -12.18
N ALA A 153 -7.35 5.02 -11.61
CA ALA A 153 -7.07 4.68 -10.21
C ALA A 153 -5.55 4.52 -9.96
N ARG A 154 -4.82 3.96 -10.93
CA ARG A 154 -3.37 3.81 -10.87
C ARG A 154 -2.68 5.18 -10.76
N LEU A 155 -3.00 6.10 -11.67
CA LEU A 155 -2.42 7.44 -11.70
C LEU A 155 -2.77 8.27 -10.45
N ASP A 156 -3.95 8.03 -9.87
CA ASP A 156 -4.38 8.65 -8.61
C ASP A 156 -3.47 8.17 -7.45
N VAL A 157 -3.36 6.85 -7.28
CA VAL A 157 -2.51 6.25 -6.23
C VAL A 157 -1.03 6.63 -6.41
N GLU A 158 -0.53 6.73 -7.64
CA GLU A 158 0.85 7.14 -7.94
C GLU A 158 1.14 8.59 -7.51
N PHE A 159 0.19 9.50 -7.71
CA PHE A 159 0.31 10.87 -7.22
C PHE A 159 0.42 10.91 -5.69
N HIS A 160 -0.46 10.20 -5.00
CA HIS A 160 -0.44 10.14 -3.54
C HIS A 160 0.83 9.44 -3.02
N ASP A 161 1.29 8.37 -3.67
CA ASP A 161 2.57 7.70 -3.36
C ASP A 161 3.75 8.68 -3.43
N ALA A 162 3.78 9.57 -4.43
CA ALA A 162 4.81 10.60 -4.55
C ALA A 162 4.78 11.59 -3.37
N VAL A 163 3.60 11.98 -2.86
CA VAL A 163 3.48 12.82 -1.66
C VAL A 163 4.06 12.11 -0.44
N PHE A 164 3.74 10.83 -0.24
CA PHE A 164 4.28 10.04 0.87
C PHE A 164 5.80 9.85 0.78
N ARG A 165 6.36 9.70 -0.41
CA ARG A 165 7.82 9.63 -0.62
C ARG A 165 8.50 10.96 -0.28
N ALA A 166 7.93 12.07 -0.75
CA ALA A 166 8.42 13.42 -0.43
C ALA A 166 8.41 13.74 1.07
N ALA A 167 7.58 13.05 1.86
CA ALA A 167 7.55 13.17 3.31
C ALA A 167 8.79 12.57 4.01
N HIS A 168 9.58 11.71 3.34
CA HIS A 168 10.76 11.03 3.89
C HIS A 168 10.52 10.47 5.30
N HIS A 169 9.45 9.70 5.45
CA HIS A 169 8.99 9.16 6.73
C HIS A 169 8.55 7.69 6.61
N ASP A 170 9.50 6.77 6.81
CA ASP A 170 9.34 5.32 6.53
C ASP A 170 8.12 4.68 7.20
N ARG A 171 7.84 5.03 8.47
CA ARG A 171 6.68 4.48 9.19
C ARG A 171 5.35 4.93 8.57
N LEU A 172 5.32 6.12 7.99
CA LEU A 172 4.13 6.70 7.36
C LEU A 172 3.95 6.10 5.97
N TYR A 173 5.04 5.95 5.21
CA TYR A 173 5.03 5.24 3.94
C TYR A 173 4.63 3.76 4.10
N ALA A 174 5.03 3.10 5.20
CA ALA A 174 4.57 1.74 5.52
C ALA A 174 3.06 1.69 5.80
N SER A 175 2.51 2.66 6.53
CA SER A 175 1.07 2.79 6.74
C SER A 175 0.31 3.02 5.43
N TRP A 176 0.83 3.88 4.54
CA TRP A 176 0.26 4.07 3.21
C TRP A 176 0.32 2.79 2.37
N SER A 177 1.46 2.12 2.35
CA SER A 177 1.66 0.86 1.60
C SER A 177 0.66 -0.22 2.02
N ALA A 178 0.26 -0.24 3.29
CA ALA A 178 -0.71 -1.21 3.80
C ALA A 178 -2.16 -0.98 3.32
N ILE A 179 -2.50 0.24 2.88
CA ILE A 179 -3.88 0.59 2.47
C ILE A 179 -4.01 1.06 1.02
N ARG A 180 -2.92 1.44 0.36
CA ARG A 180 -2.96 2.05 -0.99
C ARG A 180 -3.61 1.15 -2.03
N MET A 181 -3.49 -0.16 -1.90
CA MET A 181 -4.12 -1.11 -2.82
C MET A 181 -5.63 -1.21 -2.58
N GLN A 182 -6.09 -1.11 -1.32
CA GLN A 182 -7.51 -1.01 -1.01
C GLN A 182 -8.10 0.31 -1.55
N VAL A 183 -7.35 1.41 -1.42
CA VAL A 183 -7.70 2.70 -2.05
C VAL A 183 -7.83 2.56 -3.56
N TYR A 184 -6.88 1.89 -4.22
CA TYR A 184 -6.95 1.60 -5.66
C TYR A 184 -8.23 0.83 -6.03
N LEU A 185 -8.57 -0.23 -5.31
CA LEU A 185 -9.77 -1.04 -5.54
C LEU A 185 -11.05 -0.20 -5.39
N PHE A 186 -11.13 0.68 -4.39
CA PHE A 186 -12.25 1.62 -4.25
C PHE A 186 -12.32 2.62 -5.39
N LEU A 187 -11.19 3.21 -5.80
CA LEU A 187 -11.15 4.20 -6.88
C LEU A 187 -11.54 3.60 -8.23
N ARG A 188 -11.30 2.31 -8.49
CA ARG A 188 -11.79 1.62 -9.69
C ARG A 188 -13.32 1.58 -9.78
N ARG A 189 -14.01 1.59 -8.64
CA ARG A 189 -15.49 1.62 -8.57
C ARG A 189 -16.07 3.03 -8.77
N ARG A 190 -15.24 4.07 -8.95
CA ARG A 190 -15.74 5.43 -9.18
C ARG A 190 -16.37 5.55 -10.57
N HIS A 191 -17.45 6.31 -10.68
CA HIS A 191 -18.12 6.55 -11.95
C HIS A 191 -17.31 7.52 -12.85
N ILE A 192 -16.29 7.01 -13.55
CA ILE A 192 -15.37 7.80 -14.39
C ILE A 192 -16.02 8.45 -15.61
N ALA A 193 -17.28 8.12 -15.93
CA ALA A 193 -18.00 8.74 -17.03
C ALA A 193 -18.34 10.22 -16.77
N ASN A 194 -18.34 10.68 -15.51
CA ASN A 194 -18.63 12.07 -15.18
C ASN A 194 -17.44 12.99 -15.54
N ALA A 195 -17.64 13.95 -16.44
CA ALA A 195 -16.61 14.90 -16.86
C ALA A 195 -16.11 15.78 -15.70
N ASP A 196 -16.98 16.07 -14.74
CA ASP A 196 -16.69 16.91 -13.57
C ASP A 196 -15.64 16.28 -12.65
N TRP A 197 -15.59 14.94 -12.60
CA TRP A 197 -14.58 14.20 -11.84
C TRP A 197 -13.16 14.44 -12.38
N ARG A 198 -12.99 14.45 -13.70
CA ARG A 198 -11.66 14.60 -14.34
C ARG A 198 -11.04 15.95 -14.02
N LEU A 199 -11.83 17.01 -14.17
CA LEU A 199 -11.39 18.38 -13.93
C LEU A 199 -11.12 18.63 -12.44
N SER A 200 -12.02 18.17 -11.56
CA SER A 200 -11.87 18.34 -10.11
C SER A 200 -10.66 17.59 -9.54
N THR A 201 -10.36 16.37 -10.02
CA THR A 201 -9.21 15.58 -9.54
C THR A 201 -7.89 16.24 -9.94
N VAL A 202 -7.73 16.62 -11.21
CA VAL A 202 -6.52 17.32 -11.68
C VAL A 202 -6.32 18.63 -10.94
N LYS A 203 -7.41 19.39 -10.75
CA LYS A 203 -7.34 20.65 -10.00
C LYS A 203 -6.88 20.39 -8.57
N GLY A 204 -7.50 19.44 -7.86
CA GLY A 204 -7.13 19.09 -6.50
C GLY A 204 -5.66 18.70 -6.37
N HIS A 205 -5.17 17.82 -7.24
CA HIS A 205 -3.75 17.41 -7.23
C HIS A 205 -2.82 18.59 -7.55
N SER A 206 -3.20 19.47 -8.49
CA SER A 206 -2.43 20.68 -8.80
C SER A 206 -2.35 21.62 -7.61
N ASP A 207 -3.48 21.90 -6.96
CA ASP A 207 -3.55 22.78 -5.80
C ASP A 207 -2.64 22.24 -4.67
N ILE A 208 -2.62 20.92 -4.45
CA ILE A 208 -1.75 20.27 -3.46
C ILE A 208 -0.27 20.48 -3.80
N VAL A 209 0.14 20.27 -5.05
CA VAL A 209 1.55 20.47 -5.48
C VAL A 209 1.96 21.94 -5.32
N ASP A 210 1.10 22.86 -5.72
CA ASP A 210 1.36 24.30 -5.62
C ASP A 210 1.52 24.73 -4.15
N LEU A 211 0.70 24.17 -3.25
CA LEU A 211 0.80 24.41 -1.81
C LEU A 211 2.05 23.77 -1.19
N ILE A 212 2.46 22.58 -1.66
CA ILE A 212 3.73 21.98 -1.24
C ILE A 212 4.91 22.89 -1.59
N LYS A 213 4.92 23.43 -2.81
CA LYS A 213 5.96 24.35 -3.31
C LYS A 213 5.95 25.70 -2.59
N ALA A 214 4.77 26.22 -2.27
CA ALA A 214 4.60 27.48 -1.54
C ALA A 214 4.94 27.37 -0.05
N GLY A 215 4.91 26.16 0.52
CA GLY A 215 5.26 25.90 1.91
C GLY A 215 4.15 26.18 2.93
N ASP A 216 2.89 26.33 2.50
CA ASP A 216 1.76 26.56 3.40
C ASP A 216 1.16 25.24 3.90
N GLY A 217 1.63 24.80 5.07
CA GLY A 217 1.24 23.51 5.66
C GLY A 217 -0.23 23.40 6.05
N ASP A 218 -0.87 24.48 6.48
CA ASP A 218 -2.28 24.44 6.94
C ASP A 218 -3.24 24.50 5.76
N ALA A 219 -2.91 25.31 4.74
CA ALA A 219 -3.65 25.30 3.49
C ALA A 219 -3.52 23.95 2.78
N ALA A 220 -2.31 23.37 2.73
CA ALA A 220 -2.08 22.05 2.13
C ALA A 220 -2.86 20.93 2.83
N ALA A 221 -2.86 20.93 4.17
CA ALA A 221 -3.65 20.01 4.99
C ALA A 221 -5.16 20.11 4.71
N THR A 222 -5.68 21.33 4.59
CA THR A 222 -7.09 21.57 4.28
C THR A 222 -7.43 21.13 2.85
N ALA A 223 -6.54 21.39 1.89
CA ALA A 223 -6.70 20.99 0.50
C ALA A 223 -6.72 19.46 0.35
N ILE A 224 -5.80 18.74 0.98
CA ILE A 224 -5.75 17.27 0.88
C ILE A 224 -6.96 16.62 1.56
N ARG A 225 -7.41 17.11 2.72
CA ARG A 225 -8.62 16.62 3.39
C ARG A 225 -9.86 16.81 2.52
N SER A 226 -10.01 18.00 1.93
CA SER A 226 -11.14 18.30 1.04
C SER A 226 -11.11 17.42 -0.22
N HIS A 227 -9.92 17.19 -0.78
CA HIS A 227 -9.73 16.32 -1.93
C HIS A 227 -10.15 14.86 -1.64
N ILE A 228 -9.71 14.30 -0.50
CA ILE A 228 -10.04 12.94 -0.07
C ILE A 228 -11.53 12.81 0.23
N SER A 229 -12.13 13.79 0.92
CA SER A 229 -13.58 13.81 1.21
C SER A 229 -14.42 13.82 -0.08
N ALA A 230 -14.02 14.62 -1.08
CA ALA A 230 -14.69 14.63 -2.37
C ALA A 230 -14.54 13.29 -3.11
N ALA A 231 -13.40 12.61 -2.98
CA ALA A 231 -13.21 11.27 -3.54
C ALA A 231 -14.09 10.22 -2.84
N TYR A 232 -14.15 10.26 -1.51
CA TYR A 232 -15.01 9.42 -0.70
C TYR A 232 -16.48 9.53 -1.13
N ALA A 233 -17.02 10.75 -1.20
CA ALA A 233 -18.42 10.99 -1.57
C ALA A 233 -18.78 10.38 -2.93
N ARG A 234 -17.87 10.46 -3.91
CA ARG A 234 -18.07 9.87 -5.25
C ARG A 234 -18.07 8.35 -5.23
N VAL A 235 -17.14 7.72 -4.50
CA VAL A 235 -17.09 6.25 -4.41
C VAL A 235 -18.29 5.74 -3.61
N ASN A 236 -18.63 6.39 -2.51
CA ASN A 236 -19.76 6.03 -1.67
C ASN A 236 -21.09 6.11 -2.45
N GLY A 237 -21.28 7.18 -3.25
CA GLY A 237 -22.43 7.30 -4.15
C GLY A 237 -22.58 6.10 -5.09
N THR A 238 -21.50 5.68 -5.76
CA THR A 238 -21.56 4.51 -6.64
C THR A 238 -21.86 3.20 -5.89
N LEU A 239 -21.30 3.01 -4.70
CA LEU A 239 -21.56 1.81 -3.89
C LEU A 239 -23.04 1.72 -3.47
N LEU A 240 -23.62 2.85 -3.07
CA LEU A 240 -25.04 2.95 -2.70
C LEU A 240 -25.97 2.72 -3.90
N ASP A 241 -25.64 3.30 -5.06
CA ASP A 241 -26.41 3.11 -6.29
C ASP A 241 -26.38 1.63 -6.75
N GLY A 242 -25.25 0.95 -6.56
CA GLY A 242 -25.10 -0.49 -6.84
C GLY A 242 -25.77 -1.41 -5.81
N ALA A 243 -25.90 -0.97 -4.55
CA ALA A 243 -26.52 -1.71 -3.45
C ALA A 243 -28.05 -1.55 -3.37
N SER A 244 -28.67 -0.80 -4.29
CA SER A 244 -30.11 -0.53 -4.31
C SER A 244 -31.01 -1.74 -4.65
N SER A 245 -30.46 -2.96 -4.66
CA SER A 245 -31.23 -4.20 -4.50
C SER A 245 -31.03 -4.79 -3.10
N GLU A 246 -32.06 -4.62 -2.27
CA GLU A 246 -32.33 -5.24 -0.95
C GLU A 246 -31.55 -4.71 0.28
N THR A 247 -32.24 -3.83 1.02
CA THR A 247 -32.19 -3.63 2.49
C THR A 247 -30.92 -3.07 3.18
N SER A 248 -29.82 -2.77 2.48
CA SER A 248 -28.56 -2.30 3.12
C SER A 248 -28.26 -0.79 3.04
N ALA A 249 -29.11 0.00 2.36
CA ALA A 249 -28.81 1.39 2.05
C ALA A 249 -28.81 2.32 3.29
N ASP A 250 -29.60 2.02 4.32
CA ASP A 250 -29.75 2.87 5.52
C ASP A 250 -28.56 2.71 6.48
N ASP A 251 -28.14 1.47 6.75
CA ASP A 251 -26.93 1.16 7.54
C ASP A 251 -25.68 1.74 6.87
N THR A 252 -25.60 1.65 5.54
CA THR A 252 -24.46 2.18 4.78
C THR A 252 -24.37 3.71 4.86
N ARG A 253 -25.51 4.41 4.92
CA ARG A 253 -25.56 5.88 5.01
C ARG A 253 -25.17 6.39 6.40
N VAL A 254 -25.62 5.71 7.45
CA VAL A 254 -25.26 6.03 8.85
C VAL A 254 -23.76 5.82 9.09
N ILE A 255 -23.19 4.74 8.54
CA ILE A 255 -21.75 4.47 8.62
C ILE A 255 -20.95 5.56 7.89
N ALA A 256 -21.42 6.03 6.73
CA ALA A 256 -20.73 7.06 5.96
C ALA A 256 -20.65 8.43 6.66
N GLU A 257 -21.70 8.82 7.38
CA GLU A 257 -21.74 10.06 8.16
C GLU A 257 -20.81 10.01 9.39
N ALA A 258 -20.55 8.81 9.94
CA ALA A 258 -19.67 8.63 11.11
C ALA A 258 -18.17 8.84 10.80
N TYR A 259 -17.76 8.71 9.53
CA TYR A 259 -16.35 8.80 9.12
C TYR A 259 -15.97 10.14 8.44
N LEU A 260 -16.95 11.02 8.20
CA LEU A 260 -16.73 12.39 7.73
C LEU A 260 -16.41 13.32 8.92
N LEU A 261 -15.14 13.31 9.36
CA LEU A 261 -14.61 14.27 10.34
C LEU A 261 -14.14 15.57 9.67
#